data_AF-U1NCU7-F1
#
_entry.id   AF-U1NCU7-F1
#
_cell.length_a   1.000
_cell.length_b   1.000
_cell.length_c   1.000
_cell.angle_alpha   90.00
_cell.angle_beta   90.00
_cell.angle_gamma   90.00
#
_symmetry.space_group_name_H-M   'P 1'
#
loop_
_entity.id
_entity.type
_entity.pdbx_description
1 polymer ?
#
loop_
_entity_poly.entity_id
_entity_poly.type
_entity_poly.pdbx_seq_one_letter_code
_entity_poly.pdbx_strand_id
1 'polypeptide(L)'
;MTVVAERDRVWTAVIRLSNEQAGFSAADIETACEELFGEDAPTAETIDDTTDAMLELDVLEPFGVDEESTYYVLKDAGEGP
;
A
#
# COMPACT_ATOMS: atom_id res chain seq x y z
N MET A 1 -13.82 3.40 13.63
CA MET A 1 -12.58 4.19 13.52
C MET A 1 -12.82 5.42 12.66
N THR A 2 -11.92 6.40 12.68
CA THR A 2 -11.91 7.50 11.70
C THR A 2 -11.08 7.08 10.50
N VAL A 3 -11.58 7.35 9.29
CA VAL A 3 -10.94 7.04 7.98
C VAL A 3 -9.45 7.41 7.93
N VAL A 4 -9.06 8.50 8.59
CA VAL A 4 -7.66 8.95 8.69
C VAL A 4 -6.74 7.89 9.34
N ALA A 5 -7.20 7.22 10.39
CA ALA A 5 -6.42 6.18 11.06
C ALA A 5 -6.32 4.90 10.21
N GLU A 6 -7.32 4.62 9.38
CA GLU A 6 -7.33 3.46 8.49
C GLU A 6 -6.36 3.67 7.31
N ARG A 7 -6.32 4.88 6.74
CA ARG A 7 -5.34 5.26 5.71
C ARG A 7 -3.90 5.21 6.22
N ASP A 8 -3.66 5.63 7.46
CA ASP A 8 -2.34 5.59 8.10
C ASP A 8 -1.83 4.15 8.30
N ARG A 9 -2.76 3.21 8.56
CA ARG A 9 -2.46 1.77 8.65
C ARG A 9 -2.05 1.19 7.29
N VAL A 10 -2.77 1.55 6.23
CA VAL A 10 -2.40 1.16 4.85
C VAL A 10 -1.02 1.72 4.50
N TRP A 11 -0.74 2.98 4.83
CA TRP A 11 0.58 3.58 4.64
C TRP A 11 1.68 2.80 5.35
N THR A 12 1.44 2.43 6.62
CA THR A 12 2.39 1.64 7.41
C THR A 12 2.67 0.28 6.75
N ALA A 13 1.65 -0.40 6.24
CA ALA A 13 1.80 -1.66 5.52
C ALA A 13 2.61 -1.50 4.23
N VAL A 14 2.34 -0.46 3.43
CA VAL A 14 3.06 -0.14 2.19
C VAL A 14 4.55 0.12 2.45
N ILE A 15 4.88 0.93 3.46
CA ILE A 15 6.29 1.20 3.83
C ILE A 15 6.99 -0.09 4.26
N ARG A 16 6.33 -0.94 5.05
CA ARG A 16 6.87 -2.23 5.49
C ARG A 16 7.18 -3.12 4.27
N LEU A 17 6.21 -3.32 3.38
CA LEU A 17 6.37 -4.13 2.17
C LEU A 17 7.49 -3.60 1.27
N SER A 18 7.58 -2.28 1.09
CA SER A 18 8.64 -1.67 0.29
C SER A 18 10.05 -1.90 0.85
N ASN A 19 10.19 -2.15 2.15
CA ASN A 19 11.48 -2.49 2.76
C ASN A 19 11.80 -3.99 2.69
N GLU A 20 10.78 -4.85 2.58
CA GLU A 20 10.93 -6.31 2.57
C GLU A 20 11.08 -6.88 1.14
N GLN A 21 10.48 -6.23 0.14
CA GLN A 21 10.41 -6.72 -1.23
C GLN A 21 10.48 -5.59 -2.27
N ALA A 22 10.92 -5.94 -3.48
CA ALA A 22 11.14 -4.99 -4.57
C ALA A 22 9.83 -4.49 -5.22
N GLY A 23 8.68 -5.11 -4.91
CA GLY A 23 7.35 -4.71 -5.37
C GLY A 23 6.28 -5.52 -4.64
N PHE A 24 5.06 -5.00 -4.57
CA PHE A 24 3.94 -5.58 -3.82
C PHE A 24 2.60 -5.33 -4.52
N SER A 25 1.66 -6.23 -4.35
CA SER A 25 0.29 -6.14 -4.86
C SER A 25 -0.68 -5.62 -3.81
N ALA A 26 -1.92 -5.33 -4.21
CA ALA A 26 -2.99 -4.99 -3.26
C ALA A 26 -3.27 -6.13 -2.25
N ALA A 27 -3.13 -7.39 -2.68
CA ALA A 27 -3.28 -8.56 -1.81
C ALA A 27 -2.17 -8.64 -0.74
N ASP A 28 -0.95 -8.23 -1.09
CA ASP A 28 0.15 -8.14 -0.13
C ASP A 28 -0.13 -7.04 0.91
N ILE A 29 -0.69 -5.90 0.48
CA ILE A 29 -1.09 -4.80 1.39
C ILE A 29 -2.18 -5.27 2.36
N GLU A 30 -3.17 -6.01 1.88
CA GLU A 30 -4.23 -6.60 2.72
C GLU A 30 -3.64 -7.56 3.76
N THR A 31 -2.82 -8.51 3.32
CA THR A 31 -2.14 -9.46 4.20
C THR A 31 -1.29 -8.73 5.25
N ALA A 32 -0.52 -7.73 4.84
CA ALA A 32 0.32 -6.95 5.75
C ALA A 32 -0.50 -6.14 6.76
N CYS A 33 -1.66 -5.61 6.34
CA CYS A 33 -2.61 -4.95 7.22
C CYS A 33 -3.20 -5.92 8.26
N GLU A 34 -3.59 -7.13 7.84
CA GLU A 34 -4.07 -8.17 8.75
C GLU A 34 -2.98 -8.62 9.74
N GLU A 35 -1.73 -8.77 9.30
CA GLU A 35 -0.62 -9.12 10.19
C GLU A 35 -0.32 -8.03 11.23
N LEU A 36 -0.37 -6.76 10.83
CA LEU A 36 -0.02 -5.63 11.69
C LEU A 36 -1.14 -5.26 12.67
N PHE A 37 -2.39 -5.37 12.24
CA PHE A 37 -3.54 -4.80 12.94
C PHE A 37 -4.60 -5.85 13.32
N GLY A 38 -4.57 -7.06 12.77
CA GLY A 38 -5.51 -8.13 13.10
C GLY A 38 -6.97 -7.70 12.89
N GLU A 39 -7.78 -7.77 13.93
CA GLU A 39 -9.20 -7.34 13.92
C GLU A 39 -9.38 -5.84 13.64
N ASP A 40 -8.33 -5.04 13.82
CA ASP A 40 -8.29 -3.61 13.51
C ASP A 40 -7.84 -3.33 12.07
N ALA A 41 -7.60 -4.34 11.22
CA ALA A 41 -7.17 -4.13 9.85
C ALA A 41 -8.20 -3.29 9.05
N PRO A 42 -7.73 -2.35 8.20
CA PRO A 42 -8.59 -1.64 7.27
C PRO A 42 -9.33 -2.61 6.33
N THR A 43 -10.51 -2.22 5.88
CA THR A 43 -11.29 -2.97 4.89
C THR A 43 -10.62 -2.92 3.51
N ALA A 44 -10.92 -3.92 2.67
CA ALA A 44 -10.47 -3.94 1.28
C ALA A 44 -10.84 -2.67 0.50
N GLU A 45 -12.04 -2.10 0.73
CA GLU A 45 -12.48 -0.84 0.12
C GLU A 45 -11.56 0.33 0.53
N THR A 46 -11.18 0.41 1.80
CA THR A 46 -10.26 1.46 2.28
C THR A 46 -8.84 1.25 1.73
N ILE A 47 -8.39 0.00 1.61
CA ILE A 47 -7.09 -0.32 1.03
C ILE A 47 -7.06 0.12 -0.44
N ASP A 48 -8.10 -0.20 -1.22
CA ASP A 48 -8.21 0.18 -2.62
C ASP A 48 -8.25 1.71 -2.79
N ASP A 49 -9.13 2.42 -2.07
CA ASP A 49 -9.21 3.89 -2.07
C ASP A 49 -7.88 4.55 -1.70
N THR A 50 -7.18 4.00 -0.70
CA THR A 50 -5.90 4.55 -0.26
C THR A 50 -4.80 4.28 -1.27
N THR A 51 -4.79 3.10 -1.90
CA THR A 51 -3.81 2.74 -2.92
C THR A 51 -4.00 3.60 -4.16
N ASP A 52 -5.25 3.82 -4.60
CA ASP A 52 -5.59 4.71 -5.71
C ASP A 52 -5.15 6.14 -5.42
N ALA A 53 -5.43 6.64 -4.21
CA ALA A 53 -4.95 7.96 -3.78
C ALA A 53 -3.41 8.05 -3.75
N MET A 54 -2.69 6.99 -3.36
CA MET A 54 -1.22 6.96 -3.41
C MET A 54 -0.68 6.97 -4.84
N LEU A 55 -1.38 6.35 -5.78
CA LEU A 55 -1.05 6.42 -7.21
C LEU A 55 -1.31 7.83 -7.76
N GLU A 56 -2.46 8.44 -7.43
CA GLU A 56 -2.78 9.82 -7.84
C GLU A 56 -1.79 10.85 -7.28
N LEU A 57 -1.30 10.62 -6.06
CA LEU A 57 -0.31 11.46 -5.38
C LEU A 57 1.14 11.17 -5.79
N ASP A 58 1.37 10.26 -6.75
CA ASP A 58 2.69 9.88 -7.26
C ASP A 58 3.61 9.27 -6.18
N VAL A 59 3.02 8.68 -5.13
CA VAL A 59 3.71 7.96 -4.05
C VAL A 59 4.01 6.52 -4.44
N LEU A 60 3.10 5.87 -5.17
CA LEU A 60 3.28 4.54 -5.73
C LEU A 60 3.46 4.63 -7.25
N GLU A 61 4.27 3.74 -7.81
CA GLU A 61 4.39 3.54 -9.25
C GLU A 61 4.11 2.08 -9.61
N PRO A 62 3.31 1.80 -10.66
CA PRO A 62 3.15 0.44 -11.16
C PRO A 62 4.46 -0.04 -11.80
N PHE A 63 5.02 -1.12 -11.27
CA PHE A 63 6.29 -1.70 -11.71
C PHE A 63 6.10 -2.88 -12.67
N GLY A 64 4.99 -3.59 -12.58
CA GLY A 64 4.70 -4.75 -13.43
C GLY A 64 3.25 -5.21 -13.34
N VAL A 65 2.80 -5.90 -14.37
CA VAL A 65 1.50 -6.58 -14.40
C VAL A 65 1.73 -8.04 -14.76
N ASP A 66 1.25 -8.94 -13.93
CA ASP A 66 1.11 -10.36 -14.25
C ASP A 66 -0.36 -10.68 -14.56
N GLU A 67 -0.63 -11.88 -15.08
CA GLU A 67 -1.97 -12.32 -15.48
C GLU A 67 -3.02 -12.22 -14.35
N GLU A 68 -2.59 -12.12 -13.09
CA GLU A 68 -3.45 -12.13 -11.90
C GLU A 68 -3.37 -10.85 -11.05
N SER A 69 -2.37 -9.97 -11.21
CA SER A 69 -2.20 -8.80 -10.33
C SER A 69 -1.30 -7.69 -10.90
N THR A 70 -1.58 -6.45 -10.48
CA THR A 70 -0.68 -5.30 -10.67
C THR A 70 0.25 -5.19 -9.46
N TYR A 71 1.54 -5.05 -9.73
CA TYR A 71 2.57 -4.82 -8.72
C TYR A 71 2.97 -3.35 -8.68
N TYR A 72 3.05 -2.83 -7.48
CA TYR A 72 3.41 -1.46 -7.16
C TYR A 72 4.76 -1.42 -6.47
N VAL A 73 5.46 -0.31 -6.65
CA VAL A 73 6.65 0.04 -5.87
C VAL A 73 6.43 1.39 -5.22
N LEU A 74 6.97 1.54 -4.01
CA LEU A 74 7.06 2.86 -3.42
C LEU A 74 8.03 3.68 -4.25
N LYS A 75 7.55 4.82 -4.75
CA LYS A 75 8.43 5.78 -5.38
C LYS A 75 9.34 6.29 -4.28
N ASP A 76 10.65 6.03 -4.42
CA ASP A 76 11.63 6.70 -3.58
C ASP A 76 11.33 8.19 -3.72
N ALA A 77 11.01 8.86 -2.60
CA ALA A 77 10.82 10.29 -2.58
C ALA A 77 12.19 10.90 -2.90
N GLY A 78 12.51 10.89 -4.20
CA GLY A 78 13.84 11.09 -4.71
C GLY A 78 14.41 12.32 -4.07
N GLU A 79 15.67 12.19 -3.62
CA GLU A 79 16.53 13.25 -3.10
C GLU A 79 15.96 14.62 -3.45
N GLY A 80 15.42 15.31 -2.44
CA GLY A 80 15.04 16.71 -2.57
C GLY A 80 16.19 17.51 -3.20
N PRO A 81 15.88 18.63 -3.88
CA PRO A 81 16.82 19.36 -4.74
C PRO A 81 18.19 19.64 -4.11
#